data_AF-A0A950J347-F1
#
_entry.id   AF-A0A950J347-F1
#
_cell.length_a   1.000
_cell.length_b   1.000
_cell.length_c   1.000
_cell.angle_alpha   90.00
_cell.angle_beta   90.00
_cell.angle_gamma   90.00
#
_symmetry.space_group_name_H-M   'P 1'
#
loop_
_entity.id
_entity.type
_entity.pdbx_description
1 polymer ?
#
loop_
_entity_poly.entity_id
_entity_poly.type
_entity_poly.pdbx_seq_one_letter_code
_entity_poly.pdbx_strand_id
1 'polypeptide(L)' 'MTNYYPLLASVVATLKPNTAEARRQLYDSARVGFPDYIGHLDPPLSDTEITRERTALEEVIRRLEAEQMTVSK' A
#
# COMPACT_ATOMS: atom_id res chain seq x y z
N MET A 1 -2.20 5.26 -13.13
CA MET A 1 -1.48 6.20 -12.24
C MET A 1 -2.39 6.59 -11.07
N THR A 2 -2.98 5.60 -10.41
CA THR A 2 -3.80 5.85 -9.24
C THR A 2 -2.87 6.20 -8.10
N ASN A 3 -3.06 7.36 -7.49
CA ASN A 3 -2.25 7.75 -6.35
C ASN A 3 -2.78 7.02 -5.11
N TYR A 4 -2.25 5.82 -4.85
CA TYR A 4 -2.54 5.05 -3.62
C TYR A 4 -1.90 5.63 -2.37
N TYR A 5 -1.00 6.59 -2.56
CA TYR A 5 -0.28 7.29 -1.51
C TYR A 5 -1.18 7.89 -0.43
N PRO A 6 -2.12 8.81 -0.73
CA PRO A 6 -2.99 9.41 0.30
C PRO A 6 -3.84 8.37 1.04
N LEU A 7 -4.28 7.31 0.37
CA LEU A 7 -5.09 6.25 0.98
C LEU A 7 -4.26 5.47 2.01
N LEU A 8 -3.10 4.96 1.62
CA LEU A 8 -2.23 4.23 2.53
C LEU A 8 -1.70 5.12 3.66
N ALA A 9 -1.34 6.37 3.35
CA ALA A 9 -0.89 7.35 4.34
C ALA A 9 -1.96 7.60 5.41
N SER A 10 -3.24 7.73 5.01
CA SER A 10 -4.32 7.95 5.98
C SER A 10 -4.51 6.73 6.88
N VAL A 11 -4.46 5.53 6.31
CA VAL A 11 -4.62 4.29 7.08
C VAL A 11 -3.47 4.11 8.07
N VAL A 12 -2.22 4.33 7.63
CA VAL A 12 -1.04 4.30 8.52
C VAL A 12 -1.15 5.36 9.62
N ALA A 13 -1.61 6.57 9.31
CA ALA A 13 -1.80 7.64 10.30
C ALA A 13 -2.89 7.31 11.33
N THR A 14 -3.88 6.49 10.97
CA THR A 14 -4.93 6.02 11.89
C THR A 14 -4.50 4.85 12.77
N LEU A 15 -3.38 4.20 12.44
CA LEU A 15 -2.86 3.04 13.16
C LEU A 15 -2.42 3.44 14.57
N LYS A 16 -3.05 2.90 15.61
CA LYS A 16 -2.66 3.12 17.02
C LYS A 16 -2.55 1.75 17.73
N PRO A 17 -1.34 1.34 18.18
CA PRO A 17 -0.06 2.04 18.06
C PRO A 17 0.53 1.95 16.64
N ASN A 18 1.11 3.05 16.14
CA ASN A 18 1.83 3.09 14.86
C ASN A 18 3.25 2.52 15.03
N THR A 19 3.34 1.23 15.36
CA THR A 19 4.62 0.50 15.47
C THR A 19 5.05 -0.03 14.10
N ALA A 20 6.34 -0.28 13.92
CA ALA A 20 6.87 -0.88 12.70
C ALA A 20 6.22 -2.25 12.39
N GLU A 21 5.90 -3.02 13.43
CA GLU A 21 5.20 -4.31 13.30
C GLU A 21 3.76 -4.14 12.81
N ALA A 22 3.01 -3.19 13.37
CA ALA A 22 1.64 -2.92 12.95
C ALA A 22 1.59 -2.42 11.49
N ARG A 23 2.51 -1.54 11.10
CA ARG A 23 2.64 -1.10 9.70
C ARG A 23 2.97 -2.25 8.78
N ARG A 24 3.86 -3.16 9.19
CA ARG A 24 4.23 -4.34 8.42
C ARG A 24 3.03 -5.26 8.16
N GLN A 25 2.22 -5.54 9.18
CA GLN A 25 0.99 -6.32 9.02
C GLN A 25 0.00 -5.67 8.06
N LEU A 26 -0.14 -4.34 8.11
CA LEU A 26 -0.98 -3.60 7.18
C LEU A 26 -0.48 -3.73 5.74
N TYR A 27 0.82 -3.54 5.50
CA TYR A 27 1.41 -3.66 4.17
C TYR A 27 1.31 -5.08 3.61
N ASP A 28 1.52 -6.10 4.45
CA ASP A 28 1.39 -7.50 4.03
C ASP A 28 -0.06 -7.84 3.68
N SER A 29 -1.03 -7.32 4.43
CA SER A 29 -2.45 -7.45 4.09
C SER A 29 -2.79 -6.76 2.76
N ALA A 30 -2.26 -5.55 2.54
CA ALA A 30 -2.44 -4.82 1.28
C ALA A 30 -1.84 -5.59 0.10
N ARG A 31 -0.64 -6.18 0.24
CA ARG A 31 0.01 -6.97 -0.83
C ARG A 31 -0.81 -8.17 -1.29
N VAL A 32 -1.50 -8.82 -0.37
CA VAL A 32 -2.30 -10.02 -0.65
C VAL A 32 -3.68 -9.64 -1.18
N GLY A 33 -4.34 -8.65 -0.57
CA GLY A 33 -5.72 -8.27 -0.92
C GLY A 33 -5.84 -7.33 -2.13
N PHE A 34 -4.80 -6.54 -2.41
CA PHE A 34 -4.86 -5.53 -3.48
C PHE A 34 -5.01 -6.12 -4.89
N PRO A 35 -4.30 -7.20 -5.29
CA PRO A 35 -4.49 -7.81 -6.61
C PRO A 35 -5.92 -8.32 -6.82
N ASP A 36 -6.53 -8.90 -5.79
CA ASP A 36 -7.92 -9.37 -5.84
C ASP A 36 -8.90 -8.19 -5.94
N TYR A 37 -8.67 -7.13 -5.16
CA TYR A 37 -9.46 -5.90 -5.22
C TYR A 37 -9.45 -5.25 -6.60
N ILE A 38 -8.27 -5.11 -7.22
CA ILE A 38 -8.17 -4.47 -8.54
C ILE A 38 -8.58 -5.42 -9.68
N GLY A 39 -8.44 -6.73 -9.49
CA GLY A 39 -8.89 -7.74 -10.44
C GLY A 39 -10.41 -7.84 -10.54
N HIS A 40 -11.13 -7.49 -9.47
CA HIS A 40 -12.59 -7.39 -9.45
C HIS A 40 -13.13 -6.04 -9.95
N LEU A 41 -12.28 -5.10 -10.38
CA LEU A 41 -12.75 -3.86 -11.01
C LEU A 41 -13.40 -4.16 -12.36
N ASP A 42 -14.36 -3.33 -12.76
CA ASP A 42 -15.04 -3.45 -14.06
C ASP A 42 -14.72 -2.24 -14.93
N PRO A 43 -13.98 -2.40 -16.06
CA PRO A 43 -13.49 -3.65 -16.63
C PRO A 43 -12.29 -4.26 -15.87
N PRO A 44 -12.12 -5.60 -15.90
CA PRO A 44 -11.03 -6.28 -15.22
C PRO A 44 -9.69 -5.87 -15.82
N LEU A 45 -8.73 -5.55 -14.95
CA LEU A 45 -7.37 -5.23 -15.35
C LEU A 45 -6.67 -6.48 -15.89
N SER A 46 -5.85 -6.28 -16.92
CA SER A 46 -5.01 -7.35 -17.48
C SER A 46 -3.90 -7.72 -16.50
N ASP A 47 -3.35 -8.94 -16.57
CA ASP A 47 -2.21 -9.37 -15.71
C ASP A 47 -1.02 -8.40 -15.73
N THR A 48 -0.78 -7.77 -16.89
CA THR A 48 0.27 -6.75 -17.05
C THR A 48 -0.04 -5.49 -16.26
N GLU A 49 -1.30 -5.05 -16.26
CA GLU A 49 -1.75 -3.88 -15.50
C GLU A 49 -1.74 -4.17 -14.00
N ILE A 50 -2.22 -5.35 -13.59
CA ILE A 50 -2.13 -5.81 -12.20
C ILE A 50 -0.67 -5.80 -11.73
N THR A 51 0.26 -6.30 -12.54
CA THR A 51 1.70 -6.29 -12.21
C THR A 51 2.22 -4.86 -12.04
N ARG A 52 1.85 -3.93 -12.94
CA ARG A 52 2.25 -2.52 -12.85
C ARG A 52 1.71 -1.84 -11.60
N GLU A 53 0.43 -2.06 -11.28
CA GLU A 53 -0.20 -1.49 -10.09
C GLU A 53 0.40 -2.08 -8.80
N ARG A 54 0.79 -3.37 -8.80
CA ARG A 54 1.55 -3.98 -7.69
C ARG A 54 2.92 -3.33 -7.49
N THR A 55 3.65 -3.03 -8.56
CA THR A 55 4.92 -2.30 -8.46
C THR A 55 4.71 -0.90 -7.89
N ALA A 56 3.69 -0.18 -8.37
CA ALA A 56 3.35 1.15 -7.86
C ALA A 56 2.98 1.11 -6.36
N LEU A 57 2.25 0.08 -5.93
CA LEU A 57 1.92 -0.14 -4.52
C LEU A 57 3.19 -0.33 -3.67
N GLU A 58 4.14 -1.15 -4.11
CA GLU A 58 5.40 -1.39 -3.39
C GLU A 58 6.25 -0.12 -3.27
N GLU A 59 6.29 0.72 -4.31
CA GLU A 59 7.01 2.00 -4.27
C GLU A 59 6.40 2.96 -3.23
N VAL A 60 5.07 3.04 -3.18
CA VAL A 60 4.35 3.84 -2.18
C VAL A 60 4.61 3.34 -0.76
N ILE A 61 4.57 2.02 -0.55
CA ILE A 61 4.86 1.41 0.76
C ILE A 61 6.30 1.73 1.19
N ARG A 62 7.28 1.59 0.29
CA ARG A 62 8.68 1.92 0.58
C ARG A 62 8.85 3.38 0.99
N ARG A 63 8.20 4.28 0.25
CA ARG A 63 8.26 5.72 0.55
C ARG A 63 7.61 6.03 1.90
N LEU A 64 6.44 5.48 2.17
CA LEU A 64 5.74 5.66 3.46
C LEU A 64 6.61 5.17 4.61
N GLU A 65 7.20 3.98 4.49
CA GLU A 65 8.04 3.44 5.57
C GLU A 65 9.30 4.31 5.78
N ALA A 66 9.93 4.80 4.71
CA ALA A 66 11.03 5.75 4.83
C ALA A 66 10.60 7.03 5.56
N GLU A 67 9.43 7.60 5.22
CA GLU A 67 8.89 8.79 5.90
C GLU A 67 8.61 8.51 7.39
N GLN A 68 8.00 7.37 7.73
CA GLN A 68 7.76 6.99 9.13
C GLN A 68 9.06 6.75 9.91
N MET A 69 10.09 6.21 9.27
CA MET A 69 11.42 6.07 9.86
C MET A 69 12.10 7.41 10.09
N THR A 70 11.90 8.40 9.21
CA THR A 70 12.47 9.75 9.39
C THR A 70 11.79 10.56 10.49
N VAL A 71 10.48 10.42 10.67
CA VAL A 71 9.70 11.16 11.69
C VAL A 71 9.92 10.59 13.10
N SER A 72 10.35 9.34 13.22
CA SER A 72 10.62 8.67 14.51
C SER A 72 12.00 9.00 15.10
N LYS A 73 12.72 10.03 14.60
CA LYS A 73 14.05 10.42 15.07
C LYS A 73 14.04 11.73 15.86
#